data_AF-A0A2I1CKD1-F1
#
_entry.id   AF-A0A2I1CKD1-F1
#
_cell.length_a   1.000
_cell.length_b   1.000
_cell.length_c   1.000
_cell.angle_alpha   90.00
_cell.angle_beta   90.00
_cell.angle_gamma   90.00
#
_symmetry.space_group_name_H-M   'P 1'
#
loop_
_entity.id
_entity.type
_entity.pdbx_description
1 polymer ?
#
loop_
_entity_poly.entity_id
_entity_poly.type
_entity_poly.pdbx_seq_one_letter_code
_entity_poly.pdbx_strand_id
1 'polypeptide(L)'
;MRFSVPAVVTLTMSAGLASAAASLPSTACWNLQSVIQNVDYARFFGHAQQEICSKGCKVKLSEYEPNLRNFGRSIIEAETPNMGTPQLNNAYISGVDSLIDLARTQCAAGEGDLCAMNTAELQSLAKCVKANSWRVFLDNALSLWPVLTTNCQTQYDFFSNPALWEEKVPAYFRGFAENCEKN
;
A
#
# COMPACT_ATOMS: atom_id res chain seq x y z
N MET A 1 71.62 -36.91 7.53
CA MET A 1 71.04 -35.59 7.17
C MET A 1 70.01 -35.82 6.09
N ARG A 2 68.72 -35.66 6.39
CA ARG A 2 67.61 -35.84 5.44
C ARG A 2 66.97 -34.46 5.26
N PHE A 3 66.98 -33.95 4.03
CA PHE A 3 66.33 -32.69 3.66
C PHE A 3 64.88 -32.98 3.25
N SER A 4 63.94 -32.29 3.90
CA SER A 4 62.51 -32.32 3.57
C SER A 4 62.20 -31.08 2.72
N VAL A 5 61.69 -31.31 1.50
CA VAL A 5 61.16 -30.26 0.63
C VAL A 5 59.64 -30.19 0.85
N PRO A 6 59.03 -29.03 1.16
CA PRO A 6 57.58 -28.90 1.08
C PRO A 6 57.19 -28.47 -0.34
N ALA A 7 56.35 -29.28 -0.99
CA ALA A 7 55.73 -28.94 -2.26
C ALA A 7 54.64 -27.86 -2.03
N VAL A 8 54.80 -26.70 -2.65
CA VAL A 8 53.79 -25.64 -2.69
C VAL A 8 52.83 -25.95 -3.84
N VAL A 9 51.62 -26.39 -3.52
CA VAL A 9 50.52 -26.53 -4.50
C VAL A 9 49.89 -25.16 -4.68
N THR A 10 50.13 -24.53 -5.83
CA THR A 10 49.44 -23.30 -6.24
C THR A 10 48.22 -23.67 -7.08
N LEU A 11 47.02 -23.48 -6.51
CA LEU A 11 45.74 -23.58 -7.23
C LEU A 11 45.48 -22.26 -7.96
N THR A 12 45.77 -22.22 -9.25
CA THR A 12 45.28 -21.18 -10.17
C THR A 12 43.97 -21.68 -10.79
N MET A 13 42.84 -21.11 -10.37
CA MET A 13 41.58 -21.26 -11.09
C MET A 13 41.22 -19.94 -11.76
N SER A 14 41.45 -19.91 -13.07
CA SER A 14 41.09 -18.83 -13.98
C SER A 14 39.61 -18.93 -14.36
N ALA A 15 38.94 -17.78 -14.27
CA ALA A 15 37.81 -17.26 -15.05
C ALA A 15 36.89 -18.23 -15.82
N GLY A 16 35.58 -18.11 -15.57
CA GLY A 16 34.57 -18.61 -16.52
C GLY A 16 33.15 -18.79 -15.98
N LEU A 17 32.65 -17.94 -15.09
CA LEU A 17 31.21 -17.87 -14.83
C LEU A 17 30.69 -16.54 -15.37
N ALA A 18 30.22 -16.58 -16.62
CA ALA A 18 29.33 -15.56 -17.15
C ALA A 18 28.25 -15.32 -16.10
N SER A 19 28.16 -14.08 -15.63
CA SER A 19 27.20 -13.65 -14.65
C SER A 19 25.80 -13.95 -15.17
N ALA A 20 25.24 -15.09 -14.76
CA ALA A 20 23.82 -15.14 -14.49
C ALA A 20 23.62 -14.10 -13.39
N ALA A 21 23.35 -12.86 -13.79
CA ALA A 21 22.67 -11.90 -12.95
C ALA A 21 21.30 -12.52 -12.70
N ALA A 22 21.25 -13.50 -11.80
CA ALA A 22 20.07 -13.74 -11.01
C ALA A 22 19.76 -12.37 -10.43
N SER A 23 18.76 -11.70 -10.99
CA SER A 23 18.21 -10.49 -10.45
C SER A 23 17.74 -10.88 -9.05
N LEU A 24 18.64 -10.71 -8.07
CA LEU A 24 18.31 -10.83 -6.66
C LEU A 24 17.02 -10.03 -6.48
N PRO A 25 16.01 -10.56 -5.77
CA PRO A 25 14.80 -9.81 -5.50
C PRO A 25 15.24 -8.43 -5.03
N SER A 26 14.83 -7.39 -5.76
CA SER A 26 15.20 -6.03 -5.41
C SER A 26 14.93 -5.84 -3.93
N THR A 27 15.86 -5.23 -3.19
CA THR A 27 15.63 -4.87 -1.78
C THR A 27 14.32 -4.10 -1.60
N ALA A 28 13.77 -3.51 -2.66
CA ALA A 28 12.42 -2.96 -2.73
C ALA A 28 11.30 -3.90 -2.29
N CYS A 29 11.35 -5.22 -2.53
CA CYS A 29 10.31 -6.14 -2.03
C CYS A 29 10.30 -6.19 -0.50
N TRP A 30 11.49 -6.18 0.11
CA TRP A 30 11.64 -6.08 1.56
C TRP A 30 11.22 -4.70 2.07
N ASN A 31 11.53 -3.65 1.31
CA ASN A 31 11.18 -2.28 1.67
C ASN A 31 9.71 -1.93 1.45
N LEU A 32 8.94 -2.73 0.71
CA LEU A 32 7.51 -2.46 0.48
C LEU A 32 6.71 -2.53 1.79
N GLN A 33 7.14 -3.36 2.74
CA GLN A 33 6.62 -3.34 4.11
C GLN A 33 6.77 -1.95 4.73
N SER A 34 7.95 -1.32 4.58
CA SER A 34 8.19 0.00 5.15
C SER A 34 7.27 1.06 4.56
N VAL A 35 6.93 0.94 3.27
CA VAL A 35 5.98 1.84 2.60
C VAL A 35 4.59 1.68 3.21
N ILE A 36 4.11 0.44 3.37
CA ILE A 36 2.80 0.15 3.97
C ILE A 36 2.73 0.66 5.41
N GLN A 37 3.76 0.41 6.22
CA GLN A 37 3.80 0.83 7.62
C GLN A 37 3.95 2.34 7.81
N ASN A 38 4.52 3.03 6.82
CA ASN A 38 4.72 4.48 6.85
C ASN A 38 3.66 5.27 6.08
N VAL A 39 2.59 4.63 5.60
CA VAL A 39 1.44 5.36 5.04
C VAL A 39 0.96 6.39 6.06
N ASP A 40 0.88 7.63 5.61
CA ASP A 40 0.34 8.73 6.41
C ASP A 40 -1.19 8.76 6.29
N TYR A 41 -1.83 7.92 7.10
CA TYR A 41 -3.29 7.87 7.18
C TYR A 41 -3.89 9.20 7.65
N ALA A 42 -3.17 10.00 8.45
CA ALA A 42 -3.67 11.29 8.90
C ALA A 42 -3.76 12.28 7.72
N ARG A 43 -2.73 12.31 6.85
CA ARG A 43 -2.77 13.04 5.59
C ARG A 43 -3.90 12.54 4.69
N PHE A 44 -4.06 11.23 4.53
CA PHE A 44 -5.14 10.65 3.73
C PHE A 44 -6.52 11.12 4.20
N PHE A 45 -6.82 11.01 5.50
CA PHE A 45 -8.08 11.51 6.05
C PHE A 45 -8.19 13.04 5.97
N GLY A 46 -7.09 13.77 6.09
CA GLY A 46 -7.05 15.22 5.89
C GLY A 46 -7.47 15.63 4.48
N HIS A 47 -6.95 14.96 3.45
CA HIS A 47 -7.40 15.18 2.06
C HIS A 47 -8.86 14.80 1.87
N ALA A 48 -9.33 13.70 2.48
CA ALA A 48 -10.74 13.32 2.41
C ALA A 48 -11.66 14.40 3.03
N GLN A 49 -11.28 14.95 4.18
CA GLN A 49 -12.00 16.07 4.80
C GLN A 49 -12.05 17.30 3.89
N GLN A 50 -10.90 17.65 3.31
CA GLN A 50 -10.79 18.84 2.46
C GLN A 50 -11.53 18.69 1.14
N GLU A 51 -11.46 17.54 0.48
CA GLU A 51 -11.92 17.38 -0.90
C GLU A 51 -13.31 16.72 -1.00
N ILE A 52 -13.69 15.89 -0.03
CA ILE A 52 -14.99 15.19 0.01
C ILE A 52 -15.93 15.91 0.98
N CYS A 53 -15.56 16.01 2.25
CA CYS A 53 -16.45 16.50 3.30
C CYS A 53 -16.77 17.99 3.15
N SER A 54 -15.80 18.83 2.76
CA SER A 54 -16.04 20.26 2.49
C SER A 54 -17.05 20.52 1.37
N LYS A 55 -17.31 19.52 0.50
CA LYS A 55 -18.29 19.57 -0.59
C LYS A 55 -19.67 19.08 -0.14
N GLY A 56 -19.87 18.90 1.16
CA GLY A 56 -21.12 18.45 1.77
C GLY A 56 -21.40 16.97 1.56
N CYS A 57 -20.42 16.16 1.16
CA CYS A 57 -20.63 14.72 1.02
C CYS A 57 -20.84 14.04 2.38
N LYS A 58 -21.63 12.97 2.39
CA LYS A 58 -21.66 11.97 3.47
C LYS A 58 -20.72 10.82 3.13
N VAL A 59 -19.92 10.37 4.08
CA VAL A 59 -19.05 9.20 3.92
C VAL A 59 -19.24 8.28 5.11
N LYS A 60 -20.04 7.23 4.94
CA LYS A 60 -20.21 6.19 5.95
C LYS A 60 -19.52 4.91 5.51
N LEU A 61 -18.67 4.35 6.36
CA LEU A 61 -18.04 3.06 6.08
C LEU A 61 -19.03 1.89 6.10
N SER A 62 -20.19 2.05 6.74
CA SER A 62 -21.30 1.09 6.65
C SER A 62 -21.89 0.99 5.24
N GLU A 63 -21.82 2.07 4.47
CA GLU A 63 -22.27 2.17 3.07
C GLU A 63 -21.10 1.95 2.07
N TYR A 64 -20.02 1.30 2.53
CA TYR A 64 -18.85 1.01 1.70
C TYR A 64 -19.22 0.29 0.39
N GLU A 65 -20.14 -0.67 0.48
CA GLU A 65 -20.69 -1.37 -0.67
C GLU A 65 -22.06 -0.78 -1.05
N PRO A 66 -22.37 -0.58 -2.34
CA PRO A 66 -21.51 -0.82 -3.50
C PRO A 66 -20.66 0.39 -3.94
N ASN A 67 -21.04 1.61 -3.55
CA ASN A 67 -20.58 2.82 -4.23
C ASN A 67 -19.12 3.19 -3.92
N LEU A 68 -18.75 3.25 -2.64
CA LEU A 68 -17.37 3.59 -2.24
C LEU A 68 -16.38 2.54 -2.71
N ARG A 69 -16.76 1.26 -2.68
CA ARG A 69 -15.92 0.19 -3.20
C ARG A 69 -15.78 0.24 -4.71
N ASN A 70 -16.84 0.50 -5.47
CA ASN A 70 -16.76 0.64 -6.92
C ASN A 70 -15.84 1.82 -7.32
N PHE A 71 -15.94 2.92 -6.58
CA PHE A 71 -15.04 4.04 -6.73
C PHE A 71 -13.58 3.64 -6.44
N GLY A 72 -13.30 3.00 -5.30
CA GLY A 72 -11.97 2.49 -4.96
C GLY A 72 -11.42 1.50 -5.98
N ARG A 73 -12.27 0.60 -6.50
CA ARG A 73 -11.94 -0.34 -7.58
C ARG A 73 -11.50 0.40 -8.84
N SER A 74 -12.23 1.43 -9.26
CA SER A 74 -11.88 2.21 -10.46
C SER A 74 -10.52 2.90 -10.34
N ILE A 75 -10.16 3.38 -9.14
CA ILE A 75 -8.83 3.93 -8.86
C ILE A 75 -7.75 2.86 -8.99
N ILE A 76 -7.97 1.71 -8.36
CA ILE A 76 -7.01 0.60 -8.40
C ILE A 76 -6.79 0.17 -9.86
N GLU A 77 -7.85 -0.05 -10.62
CA GLU A 77 -7.77 -0.44 -12.03
C GLU A 77 -7.05 0.61 -12.89
N ALA A 78 -7.17 1.89 -12.56
CA ALA A 78 -6.46 2.97 -13.24
C ALA A 78 -4.98 3.06 -12.87
N GLU A 79 -4.60 2.70 -11.64
CA GLU A 79 -3.24 2.93 -11.11
C GLU A 79 -2.35 1.69 -11.11
N THR A 80 -2.90 0.47 -11.09
CA THR A 80 -2.08 -0.75 -11.15
C THR A 80 -1.23 -0.89 -12.42
N PRO A 81 -1.59 -0.34 -13.60
CA PRO A 81 -0.66 -0.26 -14.73
C PRO A 81 0.58 0.58 -14.40
N ASN A 82 0.44 1.68 -13.66
CA ASN A 82 1.55 2.54 -13.23
C ASN A 82 2.43 1.86 -12.16
N MET A 83 1.87 0.90 -11.43
CA MET A 83 2.58 0.02 -10.49
C MET A 83 3.25 -1.18 -11.19
N GLY A 84 2.99 -1.39 -12.49
CA GLY A 84 3.42 -2.56 -13.24
C GLY A 84 2.69 -3.85 -12.85
N THR A 85 1.55 -3.77 -12.16
CA THR A 85 0.84 -4.92 -11.59
C THR A 85 -0.66 -4.97 -11.98
N PRO A 86 -1.05 -4.72 -13.23
CA PRO A 86 -2.48 -4.72 -13.63
C PRO A 86 -3.19 -6.05 -13.36
N GLN A 87 -2.46 -7.16 -13.38
CA GLN A 87 -2.97 -8.49 -13.03
C GLN A 87 -3.32 -8.66 -11.54
N LEU A 88 -2.91 -7.73 -10.67
CA LEU A 88 -3.09 -7.79 -9.22
C LEU A 88 -4.26 -6.94 -8.71
N ASN A 89 -5.13 -6.41 -9.58
CA ASN A 89 -6.28 -5.59 -9.18
C ASN A 89 -7.07 -6.19 -8.00
N ASN A 90 -7.43 -7.47 -8.09
CA ASN A 90 -8.19 -8.14 -7.04
C ASN A 90 -7.42 -8.25 -5.71
N ALA A 91 -6.09 -8.36 -5.74
CA ALA A 91 -5.28 -8.38 -4.53
C ALA A 91 -5.29 -7.01 -3.85
N TYR A 92 -5.10 -5.91 -4.60
CA TYR A 92 -5.20 -4.56 -4.02
C TYR A 92 -6.61 -4.26 -3.50
N ILE A 93 -7.66 -4.67 -4.23
CA ILE A 93 -9.05 -4.49 -3.79
C ILE A 93 -9.28 -5.26 -2.49
N SER A 94 -8.82 -6.51 -2.41
CA SER A 94 -8.87 -7.29 -1.16
C SER A 94 -8.15 -6.57 -0.02
N GLY A 95 -6.99 -5.96 -0.28
CA GLY A 95 -6.24 -5.21 0.73
C GLY A 95 -7.00 -3.98 1.24
N VAL A 96 -7.64 -3.23 0.33
CA VAL A 96 -8.51 -2.11 0.70
C VAL A 96 -9.73 -2.59 1.47
N ASP A 97 -10.38 -3.66 1.02
CA ASP A 97 -11.53 -4.28 1.71
C ASP A 97 -11.16 -4.64 3.16
N SER A 98 -9.97 -5.21 3.38
CA SER A 98 -9.49 -5.55 4.72
C SER A 98 -9.17 -4.31 5.58
N LEU A 99 -8.65 -3.23 4.99
CA LEU A 99 -8.42 -1.97 5.72
C LEU A 99 -9.74 -1.27 6.10
N ILE A 100 -10.76 -1.35 5.25
CA ILE A 100 -12.11 -0.84 5.56
C ILE A 100 -12.75 -1.67 6.67
N ASP A 101 -12.65 -3.00 6.61
CA ASP A 101 -13.14 -3.87 7.69
C ASP A 101 -12.45 -3.57 9.02
N LEU A 102 -11.13 -3.39 9.01
CA LEU A 102 -10.35 -2.94 10.18
C LEU A 102 -10.88 -1.62 10.75
N ALA A 103 -11.06 -0.62 9.88
CA ALA A 103 -11.54 0.69 10.28
C ALA A 103 -12.92 0.61 10.95
N ARG A 104 -13.83 -0.19 10.39
CA ARG A 104 -15.19 -0.41 10.89
C ARG A 104 -15.23 -1.17 12.21
N THR A 105 -14.57 -2.32 12.26
CA THR A 105 -14.78 -3.32 13.33
C THR A 105 -13.87 -3.10 14.52
N GLN A 106 -12.64 -2.64 14.30
CA GLN A 106 -11.61 -2.60 15.35
C GLN A 106 -11.17 -1.18 15.71
N CYS A 107 -11.22 -0.25 14.76
CA CYS A 107 -10.85 1.15 15.01
C CYS A 107 -12.02 2.06 15.33
N ALA A 108 -13.21 1.47 15.55
CA ALA A 108 -14.40 2.16 16.00
C ALA A 108 -14.75 3.41 15.18
N ALA A 109 -14.49 3.40 13.86
CA ALA A 109 -15.11 4.38 12.96
C ALA A 109 -16.65 4.33 13.05
N GLY A 110 -17.19 3.22 13.55
CA GLY A 110 -18.61 3.00 13.77
C GLY A 110 -19.38 2.96 12.45
N GLU A 111 -20.68 3.23 12.54
CA GLU A 111 -21.55 3.45 11.36
C GLU A 111 -21.77 4.94 11.07
N GLY A 112 -21.04 5.82 11.75
CA GLY A 112 -21.18 7.26 11.65
C GLY A 112 -20.63 7.82 10.34
N ASP A 113 -21.08 9.03 10.00
CA ASP A 113 -20.52 9.80 8.89
C ASP A 113 -19.11 10.28 9.27
N LEU A 114 -18.09 9.81 8.54
CA LEU A 114 -16.70 10.23 8.69
C LEU A 114 -16.55 11.74 8.49
N CYS A 115 -17.44 12.36 7.70
CA CYS A 115 -17.45 13.81 7.49
C CYS A 115 -18.00 14.61 8.68
N ALA A 116 -18.68 13.96 9.63
CA ALA A 116 -19.12 14.57 10.87
C ALA A 116 -18.09 14.44 12.02
N MET A 117 -17.04 13.63 11.83
CA MET A 117 -15.98 13.46 12.82
C MET A 117 -15.12 14.72 12.94
N ASN A 118 -14.81 15.11 14.17
CA ASN A 118 -13.87 16.19 14.42
C ASN A 118 -12.41 15.73 14.20
N THR A 119 -11.47 16.68 14.23
CA THR A 119 -10.04 16.41 13.99
C THR A 119 -9.45 15.37 14.95
N ALA A 120 -9.86 15.38 16.22
CA ALA A 120 -9.33 14.43 17.21
C ALA A 120 -9.84 13.00 16.96
N GLU A 121 -11.10 12.86 16.58
CA GLU A 121 -11.71 11.57 16.21
C GLU A 121 -11.02 10.97 14.97
N LEU A 122 -10.81 11.77 13.92
CA LEU A 122 -10.09 11.32 12.72
C LEU A 122 -8.63 10.96 13.00
N GLN A 123 -7.93 11.71 13.86
CA GLN A 123 -6.58 11.37 14.27
C GLN A 123 -6.53 10.06 15.06
N SER A 124 -7.51 9.81 15.92
CA SER A 124 -7.64 8.55 16.66
C SER A 124 -7.84 7.38 15.69
N LEU A 125 -8.76 7.53 14.73
CA LEU A 125 -9.00 6.56 13.67
C LEU A 125 -7.73 6.28 12.86
N ALA A 126 -7.05 7.34 12.38
CA ALA A 126 -5.80 7.23 11.61
C ALA A 126 -4.71 6.47 12.38
N LYS A 127 -4.53 6.77 13.67
CA LYS A 127 -3.56 6.08 14.53
C LYS A 127 -3.91 4.60 14.72
N CYS A 128 -5.18 4.29 14.93
CA CYS A 128 -5.62 2.90 15.08
C CYS A 128 -5.40 2.09 13.79
N VAL A 129 -5.81 2.64 12.64
CA VAL A 129 -5.62 1.98 11.34
C VAL A 129 -4.14 1.76 11.09
N LYS A 130 -3.29 2.78 11.32
CA LYS A 130 -1.84 2.65 11.19
C LYS A 130 -1.28 1.52 12.06
N ALA A 131 -1.66 1.48 13.33
CA ALA A 131 -1.17 0.49 14.30
C ALA A 131 -1.54 -0.96 13.95
N ASN A 132 -2.64 -1.17 13.20
CA ASN A 132 -3.15 -2.50 12.88
C ASN A 132 -3.02 -2.91 11.41
N SER A 133 -2.77 -1.96 10.50
CA SER A 133 -2.69 -2.16 9.05
C SER A 133 -1.79 -3.34 8.68
N TRP A 134 -0.56 -3.36 9.20
CA TRP A 134 0.39 -4.43 8.90
C TRP A 134 -0.09 -5.81 9.34
N ARG A 135 -0.72 -5.90 10.52
CA ARG A 135 -1.30 -7.17 10.99
C ARG A 135 -2.39 -7.66 10.03
N VAL A 136 -3.26 -6.76 9.57
CA VAL A 136 -4.31 -7.11 8.61
C VAL A 136 -3.73 -7.58 7.27
N PHE A 137 -2.63 -6.98 6.81
CA PHE A 137 -1.89 -7.47 5.64
C PHE A 137 -1.34 -8.89 5.86
N LEU A 138 -0.83 -9.20 7.05
CA LEU A 138 -0.36 -10.55 7.40
C LEU A 138 -1.51 -11.56 7.52
N ASP A 139 -2.64 -11.17 8.11
CA ASP A 139 -3.83 -12.02 8.24
C ASP A 139 -4.41 -12.38 6.85
N ASN A 140 -4.18 -11.52 5.85
CA ASN A 140 -4.56 -11.72 4.45
C ASN A 140 -3.36 -12.05 3.55
N ALA A 141 -2.27 -12.59 4.12
CA ALA A 141 -1.02 -12.78 3.39
C ALA A 141 -1.20 -13.60 2.12
N LEU A 142 -2.07 -14.62 2.08
CA LEU A 142 -2.28 -15.43 0.88
C LEU A 142 -2.78 -14.62 -0.32
N SER A 143 -3.71 -13.67 -0.11
CA SER A 143 -4.23 -12.83 -1.20
C SER A 143 -3.29 -11.66 -1.53
N LEU A 144 -2.50 -11.20 -0.56
CA LEU A 144 -1.64 -10.03 -0.69
C LEU A 144 -0.17 -10.35 -0.99
N TRP A 145 0.25 -11.61 -0.88
CA TRP A 145 1.61 -12.05 -1.18
C TRP A 145 2.08 -11.65 -2.59
N PRO A 146 1.25 -11.76 -3.65
CA PRO A 146 1.65 -11.30 -4.97
C PRO A 146 2.00 -9.80 -5.01
N VAL A 147 1.30 -8.97 -4.23
CA VAL A 147 1.59 -7.53 -4.10
C VAL A 147 2.97 -7.31 -3.49
N LEU A 148 3.37 -8.13 -2.52
CA LEU A 148 4.67 -7.99 -1.83
C LEU A 148 5.87 -8.54 -2.63
N THR A 149 5.63 -9.27 -3.72
CA THR A 149 6.67 -10.02 -4.42
C THR A 149 6.80 -9.71 -5.92
N THR A 150 5.82 -9.00 -6.50
CA THR A 150 5.78 -8.71 -7.94
C THR A 150 6.17 -7.25 -8.21
N ASN A 151 7.07 -6.97 -9.15
CA ASN A 151 7.42 -5.61 -9.59
C ASN A 151 7.67 -4.61 -8.45
N CYS A 152 8.33 -5.08 -7.39
CA CYS A 152 8.43 -4.37 -6.12
C CYS A 152 9.11 -3.01 -6.23
N GLN A 153 10.11 -2.85 -7.12
CA GLN A 153 10.75 -1.56 -7.32
C GLN A 153 9.75 -0.53 -7.87
N THR A 154 9.02 -0.88 -8.93
CA THR A 154 7.99 -0.02 -9.52
C THR A 154 6.89 0.32 -8.50
N GLN A 155 6.45 -0.66 -7.71
CA GLN A 155 5.50 -0.41 -6.63
C GLN A 155 6.06 0.50 -5.54
N TYR A 156 7.29 0.25 -5.11
CA TYR A 156 7.97 1.07 -4.11
C TYR A 156 8.09 2.52 -4.59
N ASP A 157 8.52 2.72 -5.84
CA ASP A 157 8.66 4.05 -6.44
C ASP A 157 7.30 4.72 -6.57
N PHE A 158 6.26 3.97 -6.95
CA PHE A 158 4.89 4.47 -7.05
C PHE A 158 4.37 5.00 -5.70
N PHE A 159 4.42 4.18 -4.65
CA PHE A 159 3.88 4.55 -3.34
C PHE A 159 4.77 5.54 -2.58
N SER A 160 6.08 5.55 -2.86
CA SER A 160 7.01 6.52 -2.26
C SER A 160 6.99 7.88 -2.97
N ASN A 161 6.35 7.98 -4.14
CA ASN A 161 6.24 9.24 -4.87
C ASN A 161 5.32 10.22 -4.12
N PRO A 162 5.80 11.40 -3.70
CA PRO A 162 4.96 12.40 -3.04
C PRO A 162 3.77 12.86 -3.89
N ALA A 163 3.91 12.92 -5.22
CA ALA A 163 2.85 13.37 -6.12
C ALA A 163 1.62 12.43 -6.10
N LEU A 164 1.80 11.14 -5.77
CA LEU A 164 0.67 10.25 -5.53
C LEU A 164 -0.24 10.82 -4.43
N TRP A 165 0.37 11.26 -3.34
CA TRP A 165 -0.34 11.66 -2.14
C TRP A 165 -0.79 13.11 -2.15
N GLU A 166 0.02 14.02 -2.71
CA GLU A 166 -0.28 15.46 -2.72
C GLU A 166 -1.13 15.89 -3.92
N GLU A 167 -1.14 15.12 -5.02
CA GLU A 167 -1.83 15.49 -6.25
C GLU A 167 -2.91 14.46 -6.63
N LYS A 168 -2.52 13.20 -6.82
CA LYS A 168 -3.43 12.16 -7.33
C LYS A 168 -4.53 11.79 -6.34
N VAL A 169 -4.19 11.50 -5.09
CA VAL A 169 -5.18 11.16 -4.04
C VAL A 169 -6.23 12.28 -3.88
N PRO A 170 -5.85 13.57 -3.72
CA PRO A 170 -6.80 14.67 -3.73
C PRO A 170 -7.64 14.76 -5.01
N ALA A 171 -7.05 14.52 -6.18
CA ALA A 171 -7.78 14.54 -7.45
C ALA A 171 -8.86 13.46 -7.51
N TYR A 172 -8.56 12.24 -7.03
CA TYR A 172 -9.55 11.19 -6.90
C TYR A 172 -10.68 11.59 -5.96
N PHE A 173 -10.35 12.13 -4.79
CA PHE A 173 -11.36 12.59 -3.84
C PHE A 173 -12.26 13.69 -4.40
N ARG A 174 -11.73 14.62 -5.19
CA ARG A 174 -12.56 15.59 -5.93
C ARG A 174 -13.52 14.90 -6.91
N GLY A 175 -13.04 13.93 -7.68
CA GLY A 175 -13.88 13.15 -8.58
C GLY A 175 -14.98 12.36 -7.86
N PHE A 176 -14.70 11.82 -6.68
CA PHE A 176 -15.74 11.22 -5.83
C PHE A 176 -16.78 12.26 -5.38
N ALA A 177 -16.32 13.44 -4.96
CA ALA A 177 -17.18 14.49 -4.41
C ALA A 177 -18.18 15.08 -5.42
N GLU A 178 -17.93 14.92 -6.73
CA GLU A 178 -18.85 15.30 -7.80
C GLU A 178 -20.13 14.45 -7.82
N ASN A 179 -20.06 13.20 -7.36
CA ASN A 179 -21.16 12.22 -7.49
C ASN A 179 -21.62 11.63 -6.13
N CYS A 180 -21.12 12.16 -5.01
CA CYS A 180 -21.44 11.67 -3.68
C CYS A 180 -22.88 12.04 -3.23
N GLU A 181 -23.43 11.28 -2.29
CA GLU A 181 -24.61 11.71 -1.54
C GLU A 181 -24.27 12.96 -0.71
N LYS A 182 -25.14 13.97 -0.77
CA LYS A 182 -24.97 15.23 -0.02
C LYS A 182 -25.70 15.21 1.33
N ASN A 183 -25.18 16.01 2.26
CA ASN A 183 -25.85 16.46 3.48
C ASN A 183 -26.99 17.43 3.16
#